data_AF-A0A7S4KRR8-F1
#
_entry.id   AF-A0A7S4KRR8-F1
#
_cell.length_a   1.000
_cell.length_b   1.000
_cell.length_c   1.000
_cell.angle_alpha   90.00
_cell.angle_beta   90.00
_cell.angle_gamma   90.00
#
_symmetry.space_group_name_H-M   'P 1'
#
loop_
_entity.id
_entity.type
_entity.pdbx_description
1 polymer ?
#
loop_
_entity_poly.entity_id
_entity_poly.type
_entity_poly.pdbx_seq_one_letter_code
_entity_poly.pdbx_strand_id
1 'polypeptide(L)'
;MVKACEMDIHERLRSPHPEDAFRSERMVLVQLLMEREAAHDSVDELARLECMHFIDSDANKDKTAFQRPWVSEVRLCDDLLRQLRLFRDKARRLGLSLNSLPLDEEPGRGSAGLGDLHEELTELEREIKEMDGRQRSMDRSYHEKLEHLMVVQRADEELLRAEPSRVTSADVEEETGALMMEEGGRE
;
A
#
# COMPACT_ATOMS: atom_id res chain seq x y z
N MET A 1 12.95 -1.95 -43.82
CA MET A 1 12.16 -2.00 -45.06
C MET A 1 11.14 -3.12 -44.91
N VAL A 2 9.92 -2.78 -44.49
CA VAL A 2 8.85 -3.74 -44.21
C VAL A 2 8.34 -4.26 -45.55
N LYS A 3 8.78 -5.46 -45.93
CA LYS A 3 8.08 -6.25 -46.95
C LYS A 3 7.03 -7.04 -46.21
N ALA A 4 5.80 -6.56 -46.29
CA ALA A 4 4.62 -7.33 -45.91
C ALA A 4 4.64 -8.66 -46.68
N CYS A 5 4.72 -9.77 -45.96
CA CYS A 5 3.96 -10.94 -46.37
C CYS A 5 2.51 -10.61 -46.02
N GLU A 6 1.80 -9.96 -46.94
CA GLU A 6 0.34 -10.06 -46.99
C GLU A 6 0.00 -11.52 -47.32
N MET A 7 -0.06 -12.39 -46.30
CA MET A 7 -0.73 -13.68 -46.36
C MET A 7 -1.20 -14.10 -44.96
N ASP A 8 -2.51 -14.00 -44.76
CA ASP A 8 -3.38 -14.99 -44.10
C ASP A 8 -3.09 -15.44 -42.66
N ILE A 9 -2.64 -14.55 -41.76
CA ILE A 9 -2.69 -14.87 -40.32
C ILE A 9 -4.11 -14.66 -39.78
N HIS A 10 -4.74 -13.53 -40.11
CA HIS A 10 -6.11 -13.21 -39.63
C HIS A 10 -7.21 -14.11 -40.20
N GLU A 11 -7.06 -14.60 -41.44
CA GLU A 11 -8.10 -15.40 -42.11
C GLU A 11 -8.05 -16.88 -41.70
N ARG A 12 -6.86 -17.42 -41.42
CA ARG A 12 -6.67 -18.77 -40.87
C ARG A 12 -7.06 -18.90 -39.40
N LEU A 13 -6.80 -17.89 -38.56
CA LEU A 13 -7.17 -17.93 -37.13
C LEU A 13 -8.69 -17.89 -36.91
N ARG A 14 -9.48 -17.34 -37.85
CA ARG A 14 -10.93 -17.14 -37.67
C ARG A 14 -11.78 -18.33 -38.15
N SER A 15 -11.22 -19.26 -38.92
CA SER A 15 -11.97 -20.40 -39.48
C SER A 15 -11.30 -21.74 -39.15
N PRO A 16 -11.52 -22.30 -37.94
CA PRO A 16 -11.05 -23.64 -37.63
C PRO A 16 -11.73 -24.64 -38.56
N HIS A 17 -10.95 -25.37 -39.35
CA HIS A 17 -11.50 -26.47 -40.14
C HIS A 17 -11.99 -27.57 -39.17
N PRO A 18 -13.20 -28.11 -39.36
CA PRO A 18 -13.82 -29.05 -38.42
C PRO A 18 -13.04 -30.37 -38.22
N GLU A 19 -12.11 -30.69 -39.12
CA GLU A 19 -11.22 -31.85 -39.04
C GLU A 19 -10.13 -31.70 -37.95
N ASP A 20 -9.79 -30.49 -37.53
CA ASP A 20 -8.68 -30.21 -36.60
C ASP A 20 -9.07 -30.35 -35.11
N ALA A 21 -10.35 -30.54 -34.79
CA ALA A 21 -10.81 -30.64 -33.40
C ALA A 21 -10.24 -31.85 -32.61
N PHE A 22 -9.75 -32.88 -33.30
CA PHE A 22 -9.16 -34.08 -32.69
C PHE A 22 -7.62 -34.12 -32.72
N ARG A 23 -6.96 -33.04 -33.18
CA ARG A 23 -5.50 -32.95 -33.30
C ARG A 23 -5.02 -31.58 -32.82
N SER A 24 -3.73 -31.50 -32.49
CA SER A 24 -3.10 -30.22 -32.16
C SER A 24 -3.02 -29.34 -33.42
N GLU A 25 -3.25 -28.04 -33.25
CA GLU A 25 -3.06 -27.06 -34.32
C GLU A 25 -1.58 -26.97 -34.73
N ARG A 26 -1.34 -26.62 -36.01
CA ARG A 26 0.01 -26.51 -36.55
C ARG A 26 0.70 -25.26 -36.03
N MET A 27 1.78 -25.44 -35.29
CA MET A 27 2.61 -24.35 -34.77
C MET A 27 3.75 -24.00 -35.74
N VAL A 28 4.06 -22.71 -35.88
CA VAL A 28 5.19 -22.21 -36.68
C VAL A 28 6.09 -21.37 -35.80
N LEU A 29 7.41 -21.58 -35.91
CA LEU A 29 8.39 -20.72 -35.26
C LEU A 29 8.68 -19.50 -36.15
N VAL A 30 8.49 -18.30 -35.62
CA VAL A 30 8.75 -17.03 -36.31
C VAL A 30 9.85 -16.27 -35.57
N GLN A 31 10.81 -15.71 -36.32
CA GLN A 31 11.83 -14.82 -35.77
C GLN A 31 11.40 -13.37 -35.94
N LEU A 32 11.15 -12.68 -34.84
CA LEU A 32 10.74 -11.28 -34.80
C LEU A 32 11.96 -10.37 -34.67
N LEU A 33 12.14 -9.44 -35.60
CA LEU A 33 13.18 -8.41 -35.55
C LEU A 33 12.50 -7.06 -35.33
N MET A 34 12.76 -6.43 -34.19
CA MET A 34 12.14 -5.17 -33.80
C MET A 34 13.19 -4.17 -33.31
N GLU A 35 12.91 -2.90 -33.54
CA GLU A 35 13.67 -1.79 -32.97
C GLU A 35 13.29 -1.60 -31.50
N ARG A 36 14.27 -1.18 -30.68
CA ARG A 36 14.08 -1.07 -29.22
C ARG A 36 12.98 -0.08 -28.85
N GLU A 37 12.85 1.02 -29.59
CA GLU A 37 11.88 2.08 -29.32
C GLU A 37 10.44 1.63 -29.61
N ALA A 38 10.26 0.79 -30.63
CA ALA A 38 8.94 0.26 -31.00
C ALA A 38 8.59 -1.06 -30.29
N ALA A 39 9.46 -1.56 -29.40
CA ALA A 39 9.31 -2.87 -28.79
C ALA A 39 8.06 -2.96 -27.91
N HIS A 40 7.81 -1.96 -27.04
CA HIS A 40 6.63 -1.94 -26.16
C HIS A 40 5.33 -1.91 -26.97
N ASP A 41 5.22 -0.95 -27.89
CA ASP A 41 4.05 -0.79 -28.76
C ASP A 41 3.77 -2.05 -29.57
N SER A 42 4.81 -2.64 -30.17
CA SER A 42 4.65 -3.85 -30.97
C SER A 42 4.21 -5.04 -30.14
N VAL A 43 4.79 -5.23 -28.95
CA VAL A 43 4.42 -6.34 -28.06
C VAL A 43 2.99 -6.18 -27.54
N ASP A 44 2.54 -4.96 -27.26
CA ASP A 44 1.16 -4.69 -26.84
C ASP A 44 0.16 -5.07 -27.96
N GLU A 45 0.42 -4.67 -29.21
CA GLU A 45 -0.44 -5.07 -30.33
C GLU A 45 -0.43 -6.58 -30.57
N LEU A 46 0.73 -7.23 -30.43
CA LEU A 46 0.84 -8.70 -30.53
C LEU A 46 0.13 -9.41 -29.37
N ALA A 47 0.12 -8.82 -28.17
CA ALA A 47 -0.57 -9.37 -27.02
C ALA A 47 -2.10 -9.37 -27.23
N ARG A 48 -2.65 -8.32 -27.87
CA ARG A 48 -4.09 -8.27 -28.22
C ARG A 48 -4.53 -9.36 -29.21
N LEU A 49 -3.61 -9.89 -30.01
CA LEU A 49 -3.91 -10.98 -30.95
C LEU A 49 -4.03 -12.35 -30.25
N GLU A 50 -3.49 -12.49 -29.03
CA GLU A 50 -3.58 -13.69 -28.19
C GLU A 50 -3.12 -15.01 -28.84
N CYS A 51 -2.34 -14.96 -29.92
CA CYS A 51 -1.99 -16.13 -30.74
C CYS A 51 -0.50 -16.50 -30.75
N MET A 52 0.28 -15.96 -29.81
CA MET A 52 1.74 -16.09 -29.80
C MET A 52 2.28 -16.59 -28.46
N HIS A 53 3.30 -17.44 -28.54
CA HIS A 53 4.07 -17.90 -27.38
C HIS A 53 5.52 -17.45 -27.52
N PHE A 54 5.98 -16.61 -26.59
CA PHE A 54 7.36 -16.13 -26.57
C PHE A 54 8.28 -17.17 -25.95
N ILE A 55 9.36 -17.50 -26.66
CA ILE A 55 10.40 -18.42 -26.21
C ILE A 55 11.65 -17.61 -25.87
N ASP A 56 12.37 -17.99 -24.81
CA ASP A 56 13.63 -17.32 -24.48
C ASP A 56 14.67 -17.58 -25.58
N SER A 57 15.25 -16.50 -26.09
CA SER A 57 16.25 -16.58 -27.16
C SER A 57 17.53 -17.25 -26.66
N ASP A 58 18.22 -17.98 -27.54
CA ASP A 58 19.50 -18.61 -27.22
C ASP A 58 20.53 -17.62 -26.63
N ALA A 59 20.46 -16.34 -27.04
CA ALA A 59 21.33 -15.27 -26.56
C ALA A 59 21.13 -14.86 -25.08
N ASN A 60 20.06 -15.33 -24.44
CA ASN A 60 19.71 -15.00 -23.06
C ASN A 60 19.79 -16.20 -22.10
N LYS A 61 20.12 -17.40 -22.61
CA LYS A 61 20.26 -18.62 -21.80
C LYS A 61 21.41 -18.54 -20.78
N ASP A 62 22.49 -17.83 -21.14
CA ASP A 62 23.65 -17.66 -20.27
C ASP A 62 23.56 -16.44 -19.34
N LYS A 63 22.51 -15.61 -19.49
CA LYS A 63 22.33 -14.37 -18.72
C LYS A 63 21.42 -14.62 -17.52
N THR A 64 21.89 -14.19 -16.35
CA THR A 64 21.06 -14.18 -15.14
C THR A 64 19.91 -13.17 -15.31
N ALA A 65 18.78 -13.38 -14.63
CA ALA A 65 17.60 -12.51 -14.70
C ALA A 65 17.93 -11.00 -14.55
N PHE A 66 18.90 -10.64 -13.70
CA PHE A 66 19.31 -9.26 -13.46
C PHE A 66 20.18 -8.63 -14.56
N GLN A 67 20.76 -9.44 -15.44
CA GLN A 67 21.61 -9.00 -16.56
C GLN A 67 20.80 -8.87 -17.86
N ARG A 68 19.52 -9.20 -17.82
CA ARG A 68 18.62 -9.10 -18.96
C ARG A 68 18.30 -7.63 -19.25
N PRO A 69 17.99 -7.30 -20.51
CA PRO A 69 17.46 -5.98 -20.84
C PRO A 69 16.11 -5.73 -20.13
N TRP A 70 15.75 -4.46 -19.92
CA TRP A 70 14.50 -3.97 -19.28
C TRP A 70 14.28 -4.31 -17.79
N VAL A 71 15.27 -4.86 -17.09
CA VAL A 71 15.16 -5.19 -15.65
C VAL A 71 14.81 -3.97 -14.78
N SER A 72 15.31 -2.78 -15.13
CA SER A 72 14.98 -1.53 -14.42
C SER A 72 13.50 -1.19 -14.49
N GLU A 73 12.87 -1.37 -15.67
CA GLU A 73 11.46 -1.08 -15.87
C GLU A 73 10.58 -2.12 -15.19
N VAL A 74 10.98 -3.40 -15.21
CA VAL A 74 10.28 -4.45 -14.46
C VAL A 74 10.29 -4.16 -12.95
N ARG A 75 11.43 -3.73 -12.41
CA ARG A 75 11.54 -3.31 -11.00
C ARG A 75 10.65 -2.11 -10.69
N LEU A 76 10.59 -1.13 -11.60
CA LEU A 76 9.72 0.03 -11.46
C LEU A 76 8.24 -0.38 -11.38
N CYS A 77 7.80 -1.31 -12.24
CA CYS A 77 6.47 -1.88 -12.17
C CYS A 77 6.20 -2.63 -10.86
N ASP A 78 7.16 -3.39 -10.35
CA ASP A 78 7.05 -4.08 -9.06
C ASP A 78 6.86 -3.10 -7.90
N ASP A 79 7.60 -1.99 -7.91
CA ASP A 79 7.47 -0.92 -6.91
C ASP A 79 6.11 -0.21 -7.00
N LEU A 80 5.62 0.06 -8.21
CA LEU A 80 4.29 0.60 -8.45
C LEU A 80 3.19 -0.35 -7.96
N LEU A 81 3.31 -1.65 -8.24
CA LEU A 81 2.38 -2.65 -7.74
C LEU A 81 2.37 -2.72 -6.22
N ARG A 82 3.54 -2.56 -5.56
CA ARG A 82 3.62 -2.46 -4.10
C ARG A 82 2.85 -1.25 -3.57
N GLN A 83 2.96 -0.09 -4.22
CA GLN A 83 2.23 1.13 -3.87
C GLN A 83 0.72 0.97 -4.06
N LEU A 84 0.28 0.42 -5.19
CA LEU A 84 -1.13 0.17 -5.47
C LEU A 84 -1.76 -0.81 -4.46
N ARG A 85 -1.02 -1.81 -4.00
CA ARG A 85 -1.49 -2.70 -2.92
C ARG A 85 -1.74 -1.93 -1.62
N LEU A 86 -0.85 -1.01 -1.25
CA LEU A 86 -1.02 -0.17 -0.08
C LEU A 86 -2.28 0.71 -0.18
N PHE A 87 -2.52 1.33 -1.34
CA PHE A 87 -3.72 2.14 -1.56
C PHE A 87 -4.99 1.31 -1.52
N ARG A 88 -4.98 0.13 -2.14
CA ARG A 88 -6.11 -0.80 -2.10
C ARG A 88 -6.44 -1.22 -0.66
N ASP A 89 -5.43 -1.53 0.14
CA ASP A 89 -5.63 -1.96 1.52
C ASP A 89 -6.12 -0.81 2.41
N LYS A 90 -5.68 0.43 2.16
CA LYS A 90 -6.22 1.63 2.82
C LYS A 90 -7.67 1.91 2.43
N ALA A 91 -7.98 1.89 1.14
CA ALA A 91 -9.34 2.08 0.65
C ALA A 91 -10.31 1.06 1.28
N ARG A 92 -9.90 -0.21 1.36
CA ARG A 92 -10.67 -1.27 2.04
C ARG A 92 -10.90 -0.98 3.52
N ARG A 93 -9.88 -0.51 4.26
CA ARG A 93 -10.02 -0.15 5.69
C ARG A 93 -10.99 1.01 5.90
N LEU A 94 -11.09 1.93 4.93
CA LEU A 94 -12.03 3.05 4.94
C LEU A 94 -13.43 2.68 4.44
N GLY A 95 -13.66 1.42 4.04
CA GLY A 95 -14.94 0.97 3.49
C GLY A 95 -15.23 1.51 2.09
N LEU A 96 -14.23 2.03 1.38
CA LEU A 96 -14.39 2.51 0.01
C LEU A 96 -14.50 1.32 -0.95
N SER A 97 -15.64 1.20 -1.64
CA SER A 97 -15.79 0.24 -2.73
C SER A 97 -15.00 0.74 -3.94
N LEU A 98 -13.88 0.08 -4.22
CA LEU A 98 -13.19 0.27 -5.49
C LEU A 98 -14.06 -0.37 -6.58
N ASN A 99 -14.82 0.45 -7.30
CA ASN A 99 -15.55 -0.01 -8.47
C ASN A 99 -14.51 -0.50 -9.47
N SER A 100 -14.54 -1.79 -9.80
CA SER A 100 -13.77 -2.29 -10.94
C SER A 100 -14.31 -1.60 -12.17
N LEU A 101 -13.47 -0.84 -12.88
CA LEU A 101 -13.77 -0.45 -14.24
C LEU A 101 -14.08 -1.74 -15.04
N PRO A 102 -15.06 -1.71 -15.96
CA PRO A 102 -15.32 -2.86 -16.82
C PRO A 102 -14.02 -3.25 -17.53
N LEU A 103 -13.65 -4.53 -17.44
CA LEU A 103 -12.43 -5.11 -18.02
C LEU A 103 -12.34 -4.93 -19.54
N ASP A 104 -13.44 -4.56 -20.20
CA ASP A 104 -13.55 -4.36 -21.66
C ASP A 104 -13.16 -2.95 -22.13
N GLU A 105 -12.96 -1.98 -21.23
CA GLU A 105 -12.31 -0.73 -21.63
C GLU A 105 -10.80 -0.97 -21.66
N GLU A 106 -10.27 -1.06 -22.89
CA GLU A 106 -8.83 -0.98 -23.17
C GLU A 106 -8.22 0.06 -22.21
N PRO A 107 -7.24 -0.31 -21.37
CA PRO A 107 -6.61 0.65 -20.49
C PRO A 107 -6.04 1.73 -21.40
N GLY A 108 -6.74 2.86 -21.47
CA GLY A 108 -6.44 3.92 -22.41
C GLY A 108 -4.98 4.24 -22.21
N ARG A 109 -4.19 4.02 -23.27
CA ARG A 109 -2.74 4.18 -23.31
C ARG A 109 -2.41 5.45 -22.54
N GLY A 110 -2.04 5.29 -21.28
CA GLY A 110 -1.87 6.41 -20.37
C GLY A 110 -0.81 7.29 -21.00
N SER A 111 -1.16 8.53 -21.35
CA SER A 111 -0.22 9.46 -21.98
C SER A 111 0.99 9.76 -21.07
N ALA A 112 0.92 9.37 -19.79
CA ALA A 112 2.01 9.48 -18.83
C ALA A 112 2.99 8.32 -19.00
N GLY A 113 4.29 8.63 -19.06
CA GLY A 113 5.31 7.59 -19.00
C GLY A 113 5.26 6.85 -17.66
N LEU A 114 5.75 5.62 -17.63
CA LEU A 114 5.84 4.82 -16.40
C LEU A 114 6.61 5.56 -15.28
N GLY A 115 7.56 6.41 -15.65
CA GLY A 115 8.32 7.25 -14.74
C GLY A 115 7.48 8.34 -14.07
N ASP A 116 6.67 9.07 -14.83
CA ASP A 116 5.83 10.15 -14.32
C ASP A 116 4.80 9.57 -13.33
N LEU A 117 4.17 8.45 -13.72
CA LEU A 117 3.25 7.72 -12.86
C LEU A 117 3.92 7.25 -11.56
N HIS A 118 5.19 6.84 -11.61
CA HIS A 118 5.94 6.46 -10.42
C HIS A 118 6.21 7.64 -9.49
N GLU A 119 6.52 8.82 -10.02
CA GLU A 119 6.70 10.02 -9.22
C GLU A 119 5.40 10.40 -8.50
N GLU A 120 4.28 10.45 -9.24
CA GLU A 120 2.96 10.76 -8.70
C GLU A 120 2.55 9.76 -7.59
N LEU A 121 2.67 8.46 -7.84
CA LEU A 121 2.30 7.42 -6.86
C LEU A 121 3.23 7.44 -5.63
N THR A 122 4.49 7.83 -5.80
CA THR A 122 5.44 7.98 -4.69
C THR A 122 5.11 9.19 -3.83
N GLU A 123 4.71 10.31 -4.43
CA GLU A 123 4.24 11.48 -3.69
C GLU A 123 2.96 11.16 -2.90
N LEU A 124 1.99 10.50 -3.53
CA LEU A 124 0.76 10.07 -2.87
C LEU A 124 1.05 9.09 -1.72
N GLU A 125 1.98 8.14 -1.89
CA GLU A 125 2.39 7.22 -0.82
C GLU A 125 2.96 8.00 0.37
N ARG A 126 3.79 9.03 0.11
CA ARG A 126 4.35 9.89 1.15
C ARG A 126 3.26 10.65 1.89
N GLU A 127 2.36 11.33 1.18
CA GLU A 127 1.27 12.11 1.78
C GLU A 127 0.39 11.23 2.67
N ILE A 128 0.00 10.06 2.15
CA ILE A 128 -0.83 9.10 2.86
C ILE A 128 -0.16 8.54 4.12
N LYS A 129 1.18 8.40 4.13
CA LYS A 129 1.94 8.01 5.34
C LYS A 129 2.05 9.17 6.34
N GLU A 130 2.23 10.39 5.86
CA GLU A 130 2.26 11.58 6.71
C GLU A 130 0.92 11.82 7.39
N MET A 131 -0.19 11.67 6.66
CA MET A 131 -1.54 11.78 7.20
C MET A 131 -1.79 10.74 8.31
N ASP A 132 -1.40 9.49 8.11
CA ASP A 132 -1.48 8.47 9.15
C ASP A 132 -0.64 8.85 10.38
N GLY A 133 0.56 9.40 10.18
CA GLY A 133 1.43 9.86 11.25
C GLY A 133 0.81 10.99 12.06
N ARG A 134 0.23 11.99 11.37
CA ARG A 134 -0.51 13.11 11.96
C ARG A 134 -1.73 12.62 12.73
N GLN A 135 -2.51 11.72 12.15
CA GLN A 135 -3.69 11.14 12.80
C GLN A 135 -3.31 10.44 14.11
N ARG A 136 -2.32 9.55 14.08
CA ARG A 136 -1.86 8.85 15.30
C ARG A 136 -1.33 9.81 16.36
N SER A 137 -0.67 10.90 15.95
CA SER A 137 -0.19 11.92 16.90
C SER A 137 -1.35 12.66 17.55
N MET A 138 -2.36 13.04 16.77
CA MET A 138 -3.56 13.69 17.27
C MET A 138 -4.33 12.78 18.22
N ASP A 139 -4.49 11.50 17.85
CA ASP A 139 -5.15 10.51 18.69
C ASP A 139 -4.42 10.33 20.03
N ARG A 140 -3.08 10.25 20.03
CA ARG A 140 -2.31 10.18 21.29
C ARG A 140 -2.53 11.40 22.18
N SER A 141 -2.36 12.60 21.62
CA SER A 141 -2.57 13.84 22.39
C SER A 141 -4.02 14.01 22.85
N TYR A 142 -4.99 13.47 22.12
CA TYR A 142 -6.39 13.45 22.54
C TYR A 142 -6.59 12.51 23.74
N HIS A 143 -6.07 11.27 23.67
CA HIS A 143 -6.18 10.31 24.78
C HIS A 143 -5.44 10.78 26.03
N GLU A 144 -4.25 11.36 25.90
CA GLU A 144 -3.52 11.97 27.03
C GLU A 144 -4.37 13.03 27.75
N LYS A 145 -5.00 13.94 26.98
CA LYS A 145 -5.89 14.96 27.55
C LYS A 145 -7.13 14.36 28.19
N LEU A 146 -7.69 13.31 27.60
CA LEU A 146 -8.86 12.62 28.13
C LEU A 146 -8.53 11.96 29.47
N GLU A 147 -7.38 11.30 29.58
CA GLU A 147 -6.88 10.70 30.83
C GLU A 147 -6.69 11.77 31.91
N HIS A 148 -6.06 12.90 31.58
CA HIS A 148 -5.92 14.02 32.51
C HIS A 148 -7.27 14.54 33.00
N LEU A 149 -8.24 14.69 32.10
CA LEU A 149 -9.58 15.15 32.45
C LEU A 149 -10.29 14.15 33.37
N MET A 150 -10.17 12.84 33.12
CA MET A 150 -10.73 11.81 33.99
C MET A 150 -10.11 11.83 35.39
N VAL A 151 -8.79 12.04 35.51
CA VAL A 151 -8.12 12.16 36.81
C VAL A 151 -8.64 13.37 37.58
N VAL A 152 -8.81 14.51 36.92
CA VAL A 152 -9.34 15.73 37.55
C VAL A 152 -10.78 15.54 38.01
N GLN A 153 -11.64 14.95 37.17
CA GLN A 153 -13.02 14.65 37.56
C GLN A 153 -13.09 13.69 38.74
N ARG A 154 -12.24 12.65 38.74
CA ARG A 154 -12.19 11.71 39.85
C ARG A 154 -11.69 12.36 41.13
N ALA A 155 -10.70 13.24 41.05
CA ALA A 155 -10.21 13.99 42.21
C ALA A 155 -11.29 14.94 42.77
N ASP A 156 -12.07 15.58 41.91
CA ASP A 156 -13.20 16.43 42.32
C ASP A 156 -14.31 15.63 43.00
N GLU A 157 -14.67 14.45 42.46
CA GLU A 157 -15.61 13.53 43.11
C GLU A 157 -15.15 13.07 44.50
N GLU A 158 -13.87 12.70 44.64
CA GLU A 158 -13.31 12.29 45.94
C GLU A 158 -13.23 13.46 46.92
N LEU A 159 -12.96 14.69 46.45
CA LEU A 159 -12.99 15.89 47.28
C LEU A 159 -14.42 16.19 47.78
N LEU A 160 -15.41 16.06 46.90
CA LEU A 160 -16.83 16.22 47.25
C LEU A 160 -17.34 15.09 48.15
N ARG A 161 -16.78 13.88 48.03
CA ARG A 161 -17.11 12.73 48.89
C ARG A 161 -16.43 12.82 50.25
N ALA A 162 -15.23 13.40 50.30
CA ALA A 162 -14.52 13.77 51.49
C ALA A 162 -15.09 15.08 52.08
N GLU A 163 -16.39 15.10 52.38
CA GLU A 163 -16.90 16.04 53.39
C GLU A 163 -16.06 15.86 54.66
N PRO A 164 -15.62 16.94 55.31
CA PRO A 164 -14.59 16.89 56.33
C PRO A 164 -15.08 16.04 57.50
N SER A 165 -14.60 14.80 57.59
CA SER A 165 -14.50 14.11 58.86
C SER A 165 -13.52 14.93 59.70
N ARG A 166 -14.08 15.93 60.39
CA ARG A 166 -13.62 16.53 61.65
C ARG A 166 -12.16 16.21 61.95
N VAL A 167 -11.25 17.07 61.51
CA VAL A 167 -10.19 17.48 62.44
C VAL A 167 -10.90 18.34 63.47
N THR A 168 -11.39 17.71 64.53
CA THR A 168 -11.79 18.46 65.71
C THR A 168 -10.56 19.14 66.24
N SER A 169 -10.69 20.38 66.69
CA SER A 169 -9.65 21.08 67.46
C SER A 169 -9.21 20.33 68.74
N ALA A 170 -9.81 19.16 69.04
CA ALA A 170 -9.41 18.25 70.11
C ALA A 170 -8.12 17.49 69.80
N ASP A 171 -7.79 17.20 68.54
CA ASP A 171 -6.60 16.38 68.21
C ASP A 171 -5.29 17.20 68.24
N VAL A 172 -5.37 18.53 68.15
CA VAL A 172 -4.20 19.44 68.24
C VAL A 172 -3.82 19.72 69.71
N GLU A 173 -4.77 19.61 70.65
CA GLU A 173 -4.49 19.77 72.09
C GLU A 173 -3.87 18.51 72.72
N GLU A 174 -4.13 17.31 72.18
CA GLU A 174 -3.51 16.07 72.69
C GLU A 174 -2.03 15.96 72.29
N GLU A 175 -1.63 16.44 71.11
CA GLU A 175 -0.23 16.44 70.68
C GLU A 175 0.61 17.51 71.40
N THR A 176 0.03 18.69 71.68
CA THR A 176 0.72 19.76 72.42
C THR A 176 0.81 19.48 73.93
N GLY A 177 -0.16 18.76 74.52
CA GLY A 177 -0.09 18.27 75.90
C GLY A 177 0.94 17.16 76.13
N ALA A 178 1.16 16.28 75.14
CA ALA A 178 2.18 15.23 75.19
C ALA A 178 3.60 15.78 75.08
N LEU A 179 3.82 16.83 74.27
CA LEU A 179 5.13 17.49 74.13
C LEU A 179 5.56 18.28 75.38
N MET A 180 4.63 18.78 76.20
CA MET A 180 4.97 19.50 77.45
C MET A 180 5.23 18.57 78.65
N MET A 181 4.91 17.28 78.56
CA MET A 181 5.20 16.29 79.63
C MET A 181 6.56 15.60 79.46
N GLU A 182 7.19 15.63 78.29
CA GLU A 182 8.50 15.00 78.05
C GLU A 182 9.72 15.86 78.43
N GLU A 183 9.59 17.18 78.58
CA GLU A 183 10.71 18.05 79.01
C GLU A 183 10.89 18.16 80.54
N GLY A 184 10.01 17.54 81.34
CA GLY A 184 10.03 17.65 82.80
C GLY A 184 10.81 16.58 83.57
N GLY A 185 11.54 15.68 82.91
CA GLY A 185 12.01 14.44 83.57
C GLY A 185 13.35 13.90 83.11
N ARG A 186 14.43 14.67 83.23
CA ARG A 186 15.81 14.15 83.34
C ARG A 186 16.69 15.09 84.18
N GLU A 187 16.68 14.89 85.51
CA GLU A 187 17.84 15.14 86.39
C GLU A 187 18.75 13.91 86.43
#